data_AF-A0A3A4PHP7-F1
#
_entry.id   AF-A0A3A4PHP7-F1
#
_cell.length_a   1.000
_cell.length_b   1.000
_cell.length_c   1.000
_cell.angle_alpha   90.00
_cell.angle_beta   90.00
_cell.angle_gamma   90.00
#
_symmetry.space_group_name_H-M   'P 1'
#
loop_
_entity.id
_entity.type
_entity.pdbx_description
1 polymer ?
#
loop_
_entity_poly.entity_id
_entity_poly.type
_entity_poly.pdbx_seq_one_letter_code
_entity_poly.pdbx_strand_id
1 'polypeptide(L)'
;MSMLCFVCLLALPAQTLVEDSPMPPDPPEELLAAQAARGAFATAHVVWTMDEQTVGRRFFQSRFAGSAHLLVLHGDRHGALRPDRVGQPGAYSEVRQLLLNDAQWVYVQDTPSVSVRHGGDAIPMLDIRTVGFMPYYSSSQGLTDEFLSDPDIQDYEVLHDSGALLITARFTHGRAVRWWLDPKQGFQPTRCAMFLDEEFRGQTLTLYGEFDGVRFPQRLEYQDAEHEVTRSIDILLAAFNRPWHPASLGPADLGILPGHRVDSKDLGPSVAPVWDGAHVVTRDAFLARVGKGDLDAGAFASMVQQVKERGGPGIRPAHTAEFNLEALRRTPQTWEAYVQAFVRENDLDLDDIRKAWRLLEDARRRVHEYAESNAAGFSRLQQPRAAAAARGSDQSGSQSGEQSGGMQPAEQAGGSEPVEQSGGSQPAEQSGGSQPGEQAGKAVPADKPDDAKRRESQQAAEALERELLEPVGKIFDELVAALSSLKGG
;
A
#
# COMPACT_ATOMS: atom_id res chain seq x y z
N MET A 1 21.46 -34.42 -71.60
CA MET A 1 21.85 -34.74 -70.21
C MET A 1 21.49 -33.54 -69.34
N SER A 2 20.59 -33.81 -68.39
CA SER A 2 20.18 -33.04 -67.20
C SER A 2 19.98 -31.52 -67.29
N MET A 3 18.71 -31.14 -67.48
CA MET A 3 18.11 -29.86 -67.10
C MET A 3 17.75 -29.93 -65.60
N LEU A 4 18.32 -29.04 -64.78
CA LEU A 4 17.92 -28.79 -63.40
C LEU A 4 17.27 -27.40 -63.36
N CYS A 5 15.95 -27.34 -63.30
CA CYS A 5 15.20 -26.11 -63.05
C CYS A 5 15.12 -25.86 -61.54
N PHE A 6 15.80 -24.81 -61.08
CA PHE A 6 15.71 -24.27 -59.74
C PHE A 6 14.43 -23.45 -59.61
N VAL A 7 13.42 -23.96 -58.88
CA VAL A 7 12.23 -23.20 -58.52
C VAL A 7 12.52 -22.43 -57.23
N CYS A 8 12.69 -21.12 -57.32
CA CYS A 8 12.70 -20.23 -56.15
C CYS A 8 11.25 -20.04 -55.65
N LEU A 9 10.89 -20.74 -54.57
CA LEU A 9 9.71 -20.40 -53.78
C LEU A 9 10.00 -19.14 -52.97
N LEU A 10 9.48 -18.00 -53.42
CA LEU A 10 9.40 -16.78 -52.62
C LEU A 10 8.25 -16.93 -51.62
N ALA A 11 8.58 -17.18 -50.35
CA ALA A 11 7.64 -17.09 -49.25
C ALA A 11 7.32 -15.61 -48.99
N LEU A 12 6.20 -15.13 -49.52
CA LEU A 12 5.63 -13.84 -49.12
C LEU A 12 5.10 -13.97 -47.68
N PRO A 13 5.36 -13.00 -46.78
CA PRO A 13 4.71 -13.00 -45.48
C PRO A 13 3.20 -12.89 -45.71
N ALA A 14 2.45 -13.87 -45.20
CA ALA A 14 1.00 -13.79 -45.18
C ALA A 14 0.63 -12.52 -44.39
N GLN A 15 0.22 -11.47 -45.10
CA GLN A 15 -0.50 -10.37 -44.48
C GLN A 15 -1.84 -10.97 -44.05
N THR A 16 -1.96 -11.31 -42.77
CA THR A 16 -3.27 -11.47 -42.14
C THR A 16 -3.98 -10.15 -42.34
N LEU A 17 -4.92 -10.13 -43.30
CA LEU A 17 -5.93 -9.09 -43.38
C LEU A 17 -6.59 -9.09 -42.01
N VAL A 18 -6.30 -8.06 -41.21
CA VAL A 18 -7.06 -7.77 -40.01
C VAL A 18 -8.45 -7.44 -40.54
N GLU A 19 -9.34 -8.43 -40.54
CA GLU A 19 -10.75 -8.17 -40.80
C GLU A 19 -11.17 -7.11 -39.79
N ASP A 20 -11.73 -5.99 -40.29
CA ASP A 20 -12.25 -4.91 -39.47
C ASP A 20 -13.27 -5.52 -38.50
N SER A 21 -12.80 -5.79 -37.28
CA SER A 21 -13.66 -6.31 -36.22
C SER A 21 -14.66 -5.19 -35.94
N PRO A 22 -15.97 -5.45 -35.99
CA PRO A 22 -16.96 -4.42 -35.77
C PRO A 22 -16.70 -3.78 -34.39
N MET A 23 -16.70 -2.45 -34.34
CA MET A 23 -16.59 -1.74 -33.08
C MET A 23 -17.74 -2.18 -32.16
N PRO A 24 -17.47 -2.45 -30.87
CA PRO A 24 -18.52 -2.81 -29.93
C PRO A 24 -19.57 -1.69 -29.86
N PRO A 25 -20.86 -2.01 -29.62
CA PRO A 25 -21.90 -1.01 -29.49
C PRO A 25 -21.66 -0.13 -28.26
N ASP A 26 -22.05 1.14 -28.34
CA ASP A 26 -21.97 2.05 -27.19
C ASP A 26 -22.86 1.55 -26.03
N PRO A 27 -22.38 1.56 -24.77
CA PRO A 27 -23.21 1.20 -23.62
C PRO A 27 -24.39 2.16 -23.44
N PRO A 28 -25.56 1.68 -22.93
CA PRO A 28 -26.69 2.54 -22.63
C PRO A 28 -26.35 3.63 -21.60
N GLU A 29 -26.99 4.80 -21.72
CA GLU A 29 -26.73 5.98 -20.86
C GLU A 29 -26.89 5.65 -19.37
N GLU A 30 -27.86 4.81 -19.01
CA GLU A 30 -28.10 4.44 -17.61
C GLU A 30 -26.99 3.57 -17.04
N LEU A 31 -26.35 2.74 -17.86
CA LEU A 31 -25.20 1.94 -17.44
C LEU A 31 -23.95 2.82 -17.27
N LEU A 32 -23.75 3.78 -18.17
CA LEU A 32 -22.70 4.81 -18.06
C LEU A 32 -22.92 5.70 -16.83
N ALA A 33 -24.16 6.09 -16.55
CA ALA A 33 -24.52 6.86 -15.36
C ALA A 33 -24.24 6.05 -14.08
N ALA A 34 -24.57 4.77 -14.08
CA ALA A 34 -24.27 3.87 -12.97
C ALA A 34 -22.75 3.76 -12.74
N GLN A 35 -21.95 3.62 -13.80
CA GLN A 35 -20.48 3.61 -13.72
C GLN A 35 -19.93 4.95 -13.21
N ALA A 36 -20.42 6.06 -13.76
CA ALA A 36 -20.01 7.42 -13.39
C ALA A 36 -20.30 7.73 -11.92
N ALA A 37 -21.44 7.26 -11.39
CA ALA A 37 -21.79 7.42 -9.98
C ALA A 37 -20.75 6.80 -9.03
N ARG A 38 -20.03 5.77 -9.49
CA ARG A 38 -18.97 5.11 -8.72
C ARG A 38 -17.59 5.73 -8.93
N GLY A 39 -17.39 6.38 -10.08
CA GLY A 39 -16.20 7.20 -10.38
C GLY A 39 -16.24 8.61 -9.77
N ALA A 40 -17.37 9.05 -9.22
CA ALA A 40 -17.56 10.41 -8.70
C ALA A 40 -16.70 10.75 -7.46
N PHE A 41 -16.06 9.77 -6.84
CA PHE A 41 -15.22 9.97 -5.66
C PHE A 41 -13.79 10.34 -6.08
N ALA A 42 -13.36 11.56 -5.77
CA ALA A 42 -11.99 11.99 -5.98
C ALA A 42 -11.03 11.27 -5.03
N THR A 43 -11.45 11.08 -3.77
CA THR A 43 -10.73 10.29 -2.78
C THR A 43 -11.69 9.43 -1.97
N ALA A 44 -11.25 8.27 -1.50
CA ALA A 44 -12.00 7.50 -0.51
C ALA A 44 -11.11 6.66 0.40
N HIS A 45 -11.66 6.29 1.55
CA HIS A 45 -11.12 5.30 2.47
C HIS A 45 -12.23 4.32 2.84
N VAL A 46 -12.06 3.06 2.48
CA VAL A 46 -13.07 2.01 2.63
C VAL A 46 -12.46 0.83 3.38
N VAL A 47 -13.05 0.45 4.51
CA VAL A 47 -12.68 -0.75 5.27
C VAL A 47 -13.78 -1.79 5.08
N TRP A 48 -13.39 -3.00 4.74
CA TRP A 48 -14.35 -4.03 4.36
C TRP A 48 -13.82 -5.44 4.65
N THR A 49 -14.73 -6.40 4.68
CA THR A 49 -14.41 -7.81 4.84
C THR A 49 -14.86 -8.61 3.64
N MET A 50 -14.17 -9.70 3.37
CA MET A 50 -14.62 -10.72 2.42
C MET A 50 -14.68 -12.06 3.12
N ASP A 51 -15.84 -12.69 3.10
CA ASP A 51 -16.04 -14.05 3.59
C ASP A 51 -16.13 -14.98 2.38
N GLU A 52 -15.24 -15.95 2.28
CA GLU A 52 -15.25 -16.98 1.24
C GLU A 52 -15.28 -18.35 1.90
N GLN A 53 -16.11 -19.27 1.40
CA GLN A 53 -16.24 -20.60 2.01
C GLN A 53 -14.91 -21.36 2.18
N THR A 54 -13.96 -21.17 1.25
CA THR A 54 -12.69 -21.90 1.23
C THR A 54 -11.56 -21.22 1.99
N VAL A 55 -11.59 -19.89 2.11
CA VAL A 55 -10.50 -19.09 2.69
C VAL A 55 -10.89 -18.51 4.06
N GLY A 56 -12.19 -18.46 4.36
CA GLY A 56 -12.74 -17.77 5.52
C GLY A 56 -12.75 -16.25 5.36
N ARG A 57 -13.03 -15.56 6.46
CA ARG A 57 -13.13 -14.10 6.51
C ARG A 57 -11.76 -13.44 6.47
N ARG A 58 -11.60 -12.50 5.55
CA ARG A 58 -10.42 -11.64 5.39
C ARG A 58 -10.79 -10.17 5.51
N PHE A 59 -9.87 -9.36 6.01
CA PHE A 59 -10.03 -7.94 6.24
C PHE A 59 -9.20 -7.13 5.24
N PHE A 60 -9.83 -6.12 4.68
CA PHE A 60 -9.25 -5.29 3.64
C PHE A 60 -9.46 -3.81 3.95
N GLN A 61 -8.56 -3.03 3.39
CA GLN A 61 -8.67 -1.59 3.35
C GLN A 61 -8.35 -1.11 1.94
N SER A 62 -9.23 -0.29 1.36
CA SER A 62 -9.06 0.33 0.07
C SER A 62 -8.96 1.84 0.21
N ARG A 63 -8.02 2.46 -0.49
CA ARG A 63 -7.88 3.91 -0.59
C ARG A 63 -7.78 4.33 -2.05
N PHE A 64 -8.37 5.47 -2.38
CA PHE A 64 -8.36 6.02 -3.74
C PHE A 64 -7.94 7.48 -3.73
N ALA A 65 -7.19 7.87 -4.75
CA ALA A 65 -6.93 9.26 -5.07
C ALA A 65 -6.78 9.40 -6.59
N GLY A 66 -7.83 9.93 -7.25
CA GLY A 66 -7.92 9.94 -8.71
C GLY A 66 -7.92 8.51 -9.29
N SER A 67 -7.00 8.24 -10.22
CA SER A 67 -6.82 6.92 -10.83
C SER A 67 -6.02 5.95 -9.95
N ALA A 68 -5.31 6.45 -8.92
CA ALA A 68 -4.51 5.60 -8.05
C ALA A 68 -5.39 4.84 -7.06
N HIS A 69 -5.13 3.55 -6.91
CA HIS A 69 -5.87 2.67 -6.00
C HIS A 69 -4.90 1.85 -5.16
N LEU A 70 -5.03 1.99 -3.83
CA LEU A 70 -4.30 1.24 -2.84
C LEU A 70 -5.23 0.21 -2.18
N LEU A 71 -4.84 -1.06 -2.21
CA LEU A 71 -5.47 -2.15 -1.49
C LEU A 71 -4.51 -2.72 -0.45
N VAL A 72 -4.92 -2.76 0.81
CA VAL A 72 -4.21 -3.42 1.91
C VAL A 72 -5.02 -4.63 2.36
N LEU A 73 -4.39 -5.80 2.33
CA LEU A 73 -4.91 -7.03 2.89
C LEU A 73 -4.30 -7.24 4.28
N HIS A 74 -5.14 -7.18 5.31
CA HIS A 74 -4.73 -7.38 6.71
C HIS A 74 -4.79 -8.85 7.15
N GLY A 75 -5.24 -9.76 6.28
CA GLY A 75 -5.38 -11.18 6.58
C GLY A 75 -6.72 -11.52 7.22
N ASP A 76 -6.79 -12.67 7.88
CA ASP A 76 -7.95 -13.12 8.64
C ASP A 76 -8.04 -12.43 10.03
N ARG A 77 -8.96 -12.91 10.88
CA ARG A 77 -9.11 -12.40 12.27
C ARG A 77 -7.86 -12.60 13.14
N HIS A 78 -6.90 -13.41 12.71
CA HIS A 78 -5.61 -13.63 13.38
C HIS A 78 -4.47 -12.86 12.69
N GLY A 79 -4.76 -12.11 11.62
CA GLY A 79 -3.78 -11.42 10.80
C GLY A 79 -3.04 -12.32 9.82
N ALA A 80 -3.48 -13.57 9.63
CA ALA A 80 -2.83 -14.49 8.72
C ALA A 80 -3.32 -14.24 7.28
N LEU A 81 -2.39 -14.08 6.34
CA LEU A 81 -2.74 -13.83 4.94
C LEU A 81 -3.17 -15.08 4.18
N ARG A 82 -2.52 -16.20 4.50
CA ARG A 82 -2.82 -17.53 3.97
C ARG A 82 -2.63 -18.54 5.09
N PRO A 83 -3.64 -19.33 5.45
CA PRO A 83 -3.38 -20.53 6.22
C PRO A 83 -2.45 -21.44 5.42
N ASP A 84 -1.55 -22.13 6.10
CA ASP A 84 -0.75 -23.18 5.47
C ASP A 84 -1.64 -24.37 5.07
N ARG A 85 -1.06 -25.38 4.41
CA ARG A 85 -1.81 -26.58 3.96
C ARG A 85 -2.46 -27.37 5.11
N VAL A 86 -2.07 -27.11 6.36
CA VAL A 86 -2.55 -27.78 7.58
C VAL A 86 -3.56 -26.90 8.33
N GLY A 87 -3.89 -25.73 7.79
CA GLY A 87 -4.82 -24.78 8.42
C GLY A 87 -4.20 -23.95 9.53
N GLN A 88 -2.88 -24.01 9.74
CA GLN A 88 -2.21 -23.14 10.68
C GLN A 88 -2.03 -21.75 10.05
N PRO A 89 -2.14 -20.66 10.83
CA PRO A 89 -1.92 -19.32 10.31
C PRO A 89 -0.49 -19.18 9.75
N GLY A 90 -0.40 -19.01 8.42
CA GLY A 90 0.86 -18.79 7.69
C GLY A 90 1.38 -17.36 7.85
N ALA A 91 2.22 -16.89 6.91
CA ALA A 91 2.87 -15.57 6.99
C ALA A 91 1.89 -14.43 7.35
N TYR A 92 2.25 -13.64 8.37
CA TYR A 92 1.43 -12.59 8.97
C TYR A 92 1.72 -11.17 8.43
N SER A 93 2.63 -11.05 7.47
CA SER A 93 2.97 -9.73 6.91
C SER A 93 1.84 -9.25 6.02
N GLU A 94 1.30 -8.05 6.27
CA GLU A 94 0.29 -7.42 5.41
C GLU A 94 0.76 -7.37 3.95
N VAL A 95 -0.14 -7.60 3.01
CA VAL A 95 0.13 -7.40 1.58
C VAL A 95 -0.54 -6.10 1.16
N ARG A 96 0.25 -5.21 0.57
CA ARG A 96 -0.19 -3.90 0.12
C ARG A 96 0.05 -3.81 -1.38
N GLN A 97 -0.97 -3.42 -2.12
CA GLN A 97 -0.95 -3.28 -3.56
C GLN A 97 -1.35 -1.86 -3.94
N LEU A 98 -0.57 -1.21 -4.80
CA LEU A 98 -0.90 0.10 -5.34
C LEU A 98 -0.89 0.01 -6.85
N LEU A 99 -2.02 0.33 -7.48
CA LEU A 99 -2.08 0.61 -8.91
C LEU A 99 -1.89 2.11 -9.12
N LEU A 100 -0.83 2.47 -9.84
CA LEU A 100 -0.44 3.85 -10.14
C LEU A 100 0.10 3.90 -11.57
N ASN A 101 -0.55 4.66 -12.46
CA ASN A 101 -0.13 4.85 -13.86
C ASN A 101 0.19 3.53 -14.58
N ASP A 102 -0.77 2.59 -14.58
CA ASP A 102 -0.65 1.25 -15.18
C ASP A 102 0.47 0.35 -14.60
N ALA A 103 1.12 0.80 -13.53
CA ALA A 103 2.07 0.02 -12.75
C ALA A 103 1.42 -0.47 -11.46
N GLN A 104 1.49 -1.78 -11.21
CA GLN A 104 1.11 -2.39 -9.96
C GLN A 104 2.35 -2.59 -9.08
N TRP A 105 2.38 -1.88 -7.96
CA TRP A 105 3.36 -2.03 -6.90
C TRP A 105 2.81 -3.00 -5.86
N VAL A 106 3.60 -3.99 -5.47
CA VAL A 106 3.22 -4.98 -4.45
C VAL A 106 4.30 -5.00 -3.38
N TYR A 107 3.92 -4.61 -2.18
CA TYR A 107 4.78 -4.58 -1.01
C TYR A 107 4.23 -5.55 0.05
N VAL A 108 5.09 -6.41 0.56
CA VAL A 108 4.80 -7.24 1.72
C VAL A 108 5.40 -6.53 2.92
N GLN A 109 4.60 -6.25 3.94
CA GLN A 109 5.10 -5.57 5.12
C GLN A 109 6.32 -6.28 5.69
N ASP A 110 7.32 -5.50 6.11
CA ASP A 110 8.56 -5.99 6.68
C ASP A 110 9.47 -6.75 5.68
N THR A 111 9.24 -6.61 4.36
CA THR A 111 10.24 -7.05 3.35
C THR A 111 11.15 -5.91 2.92
N PRO A 112 12.45 -6.17 2.67
CA PRO A 112 13.37 -5.14 2.18
C PRO A 112 13.22 -4.86 0.67
N SER A 113 12.26 -5.52 0.01
CA SER A 113 11.98 -5.32 -1.41
C SER A 113 10.49 -5.09 -1.68
N VAL A 114 10.22 -4.50 -2.84
CA VAL A 114 8.92 -4.26 -3.44
C VAL A 114 8.93 -4.82 -4.85
N SER A 115 7.83 -5.43 -5.29
CA SER A 115 7.66 -5.86 -6.68
C SER A 115 6.89 -4.82 -7.48
N VAL A 116 7.30 -4.56 -8.72
CA VAL A 116 6.57 -3.69 -9.66
C VAL A 116 6.28 -4.44 -10.94
N ARG A 117 5.04 -4.35 -11.42
CA ARG A 117 4.54 -4.99 -12.64
C ARG A 117 3.87 -3.95 -13.51
N HIS A 118 4.03 -4.03 -14.82
CA HIS A 118 3.39 -3.11 -15.77
C HIS A 118 2.42 -3.84 -16.69
N GLY A 119 1.33 -3.18 -17.07
CA GLY A 119 0.39 -3.68 -18.08
C GLY A 119 -0.20 -5.06 -17.77
N GLY A 120 -0.27 -5.94 -18.78
CA GLY A 120 -0.91 -7.26 -18.70
C GLY A 120 -0.28 -8.26 -17.71
N ASP A 121 0.87 -7.93 -17.13
CA ASP A 121 1.52 -8.72 -16.06
C ASP A 121 0.98 -8.40 -14.65
N ALA A 122 0.15 -7.34 -14.51
CA ALA A 122 -0.46 -6.97 -13.25
C ALA A 122 -1.41 -8.07 -12.75
N ILE A 123 -1.32 -8.38 -11.45
CA ILE A 123 -2.29 -9.22 -10.78
C ILE A 123 -3.60 -8.43 -10.72
N PRO A 124 -4.73 -9.02 -11.13
CA PRO A 124 -6.00 -8.35 -11.02
C PRO A 124 -6.26 -7.96 -9.55
N MET A 125 -6.39 -6.66 -9.29
CA MET A 125 -6.57 -6.11 -7.96
C MET A 125 -8.06 -5.83 -7.76
N LEU A 126 -8.61 -6.33 -6.65
CA LEU A 126 -10.02 -6.15 -6.33
C LEU A 126 -10.29 -4.67 -6.04
N ASP A 127 -11.01 -4.02 -6.95
CA ASP A 127 -11.45 -2.63 -6.81
C ASP A 127 -12.81 -2.56 -6.11
N ILE A 128 -12.85 -2.06 -4.87
CA ILE A 128 -14.10 -1.99 -4.11
C ILE A 128 -15.09 -0.98 -4.70
N ARG A 129 -14.69 -0.11 -5.64
CA ARG A 129 -15.63 0.72 -6.41
C ARG A 129 -16.42 -0.11 -7.41
N THR A 130 -15.95 -1.29 -7.78
CA THR A 130 -16.51 -2.05 -8.91
C THR A 130 -17.30 -3.27 -8.45
N VAL A 131 -17.26 -3.61 -7.16
CA VAL A 131 -18.00 -4.75 -6.60
C VAL A 131 -19.52 -4.57 -6.77
N GLY A 132 -20.22 -5.63 -7.16
CA GLY A 132 -21.67 -5.58 -7.42
C GLY A 132 -22.07 -5.13 -8.83
N PHE A 133 -21.13 -4.63 -9.64
CA PHE A 133 -21.33 -4.46 -11.09
C PHE A 133 -20.94 -5.68 -11.90
N MET A 134 -20.15 -6.58 -11.32
CA MET A 134 -19.62 -7.75 -12.00
C MET A 134 -20.15 -9.03 -11.34
N PRO A 135 -20.65 -10.01 -12.09
CA PRO A 135 -21.17 -11.24 -11.53
C PRO A 135 -20.03 -12.17 -11.07
N TYR A 136 -20.37 -13.02 -10.08
CA TYR A 136 -19.67 -14.19 -9.49
C TYR A 136 -18.18 -14.43 -9.81
N TYR A 137 -17.77 -14.56 -11.08
CA TYR A 137 -16.41 -14.96 -11.48
C TYR A 137 -15.43 -13.82 -11.82
N SER A 138 -15.88 -12.57 -11.94
CA SER A 138 -15.12 -11.53 -12.67
C SER A 138 -14.58 -10.37 -11.82
N SER A 139 -14.85 -10.34 -10.52
CA SER A 139 -14.46 -9.25 -9.60
C SER A 139 -12.95 -8.92 -9.54
N SER A 140 -12.09 -9.77 -10.10
CA SER A 140 -10.65 -9.57 -10.07
C SER A 140 -10.19 -8.57 -11.14
N GLN A 141 -10.86 -8.52 -12.30
CA GLN A 141 -10.69 -7.47 -13.30
C GLN A 141 -11.62 -6.32 -12.89
N GLY A 142 -11.07 -5.15 -12.59
CA GLY A 142 -11.90 -3.98 -12.25
C GLY A 142 -12.93 -3.69 -13.35
N LEU A 143 -13.93 -2.86 -13.05
CA LEU A 143 -14.60 -2.08 -14.10
C LEU A 143 -13.55 -1.11 -14.66
N THR A 144 -12.66 -1.62 -15.49
CA THR A 144 -12.01 -0.79 -16.49
C THR A 144 -13.07 -0.51 -17.55
N ASP A 145 -12.94 0.63 -18.25
CA ASP A 145 -13.77 0.92 -19.44
C ASP A 145 -13.78 -0.25 -20.44
N GLU A 146 -12.75 -1.11 -20.36
CA GLU A 146 -12.59 -2.34 -21.14
C GLU A 146 -13.73 -3.35 -20.96
N PHE A 147 -14.41 -3.43 -19.80
CA PHE A 147 -15.50 -4.42 -19.67
C PHE A 147 -16.76 -4.01 -20.44
N LEU A 148 -17.17 -2.74 -20.32
CA LEU A 148 -18.32 -2.22 -21.05
C LEU A 148 -18.01 -1.97 -22.54
N SER A 149 -16.72 -1.89 -22.86
CA SER A 149 -16.19 -1.79 -24.22
C SER A 149 -15.57 -3.10 -24.71
N ASP A 150 -15.92 -4.23 -24.10
CA ASP A 150 -15.38 -5.55 -24.48
C ASP A 150 -15.78 -5.79 -25.94
N PRO A 151 -14.80 -6.02 -26.85
CA PRO A 151 -15.07 -6.17 -28.28
C PRO A 151 -15.98 -7.38 -28.59
N ASP A 152 -16.16 -8.30 -27.64
CA ASP A 152 -17.08 -9.41 -27.78
C ASP A 152 -18.55 -9.02 -27.56
N ILE A 153 -18.87 -7.81 -27.10
CA ILE A 153 -20.26 -7.36 -26.93
C ILE A 153 -20.90 -7.13 -28.31
N GLN A 154 -21.99 -7.85 -28.56
CA GLN A 154 -22.76 -7.75 -29.81
C GLN A 154 -23.86 -6.70 -29.73
N ASP A 155 -24.61 -6.70 -28.62
CA ASP A 155 -25.71 -5.78 -28.41
C ASP A 155 -25.95 -5.51 -26.92
N TYR A 156 -26.71 -4.44 -26.69
CA TYR A 156 -27.35 -4.13 -25.43
C TYR A 156 -28.88 -4.16 -25.61
N GLU A 157 -29.57 -4.81 -24.69
CA GLU A 157 -31.03 -4.74 -24.57
C GLU A 157 -31.40 -4.03 -23.27
N VAL A 158 -32.31 -3.06 -23.36
CA VAL A 158 -32.82 -2.30 -22.22
C VAL A 158 -34.30 -2.59 -22.04
N LEU A 159 -34.68 -3.08 -20.86
CA LEU A 159 -36.05 -3.41 -20.49
C LEU A 159 -36.42 -2.69 -19.19
N HIS A 160 -37.61 -2.09 -19.17
CA HIS A 160 -38.16 -1.51 -17.94
C HIS A 160 -39.04 -2.54 -17.25
N ASP A 161 -38.69 -2.93 -16.02
CA ASP A 161 -39.43 -3.94 -15.24
C ASP A 161 -39.77 -3.42 -13.84
N SER A 162 -41.06 -3.19 -13.59
CA SER A 162 -41.63 -3.09 -12.23
C SER A 162 -40.90 -2.17 -11.24
N GLY A 163 -40.25 -1.10 -11.72
CA GLY A 163 -39.51 -0.13 -10.91
C GLY A 163 -37.98 -0.27 -10.94
N ALA A 164 -37.44 -1.26 -11.64
CA ALA A 164 -36.04 -1.39 -11.99
C ALA A 164 -35.84 -1.28 -13.51
N LEU A 165 -34.62 -0.95 -13.91
CA LEU A 165 -34.16 -1.00 -15.30
C LEU A 165 -33.28 -2.23 -15.47
N LEU A 166 -33.66 -3.14 -16.35
CA LEU A 166 -32.89 -4.32 -16.71
C LEU A 166 -32.08 -4.03 -17.97
N ILE A 167 -30.76 -4.09 -17.88
CA ILE A 167 -29.86 -4.00 -19.03
C ILE A 167 -29.21 -5.35 -19.24
N THR A 168 -29.23 -5.86 -20.47
CA THR A 168 -28.55 -7.10 -20.87
C THR A 168 -27.48 -6.78 -21.90
N ALA A 169 -26.21 -7.08 -21.62
CA ALA A 169 -25.15 -7.14 -22.63
C ALA A 169 -25.02 -8.58 -23.14
N ARG A 170 -25.12 -8.78 -24.45
CA ARG A 170 -24.90 -10.09 -25.10
C ARG A 170 -23.53 -10.15 -25.75
N PHE A 171 -22.85 -11.26 -25.58
CA PHE A 171 -21.50 -11.48 -26.14
C PHE A 171 -21.52 -12.52 -27.26
N THR A 172 -20.54 -12.44 -28.16
CA THR A 172 -20.33 -13.35 -29.31
C THR A 172 -20.28 -14.84 -28.94
N HIS A 173 -19.85 -15.15 -27.72
CA HIS A 173 -19.63 -16.51 -27.22
C HIS A 173 -20.82 -17.08 -26.44
N GLY A 174 -22.03 -16.56 -26.62
CA GLY A 174 -23.24 -17.00 -25.90
C GLY A 174 -23.28 -16.55 -24.42
N ARG A 175 -22.25 -15.85 -23.94
CA ARG A 175 -22.25 -15.17 -22.64
C ARG A 175 -23.24 -14.01 -22.67
N ALA A 176 -23.97 -13.80 -21.57
CA ALA A 176 -24.73 -12.58 -21.36
C ALA A 176 -24.57 -12.10 -19.91
N VAL A 177 -24.52 -10.78 -19.72
CA VAL A 177 -24.52 -10.16 -18.39
C VAL A 177 -25.75 -9.28 -18.25
N ARG A 178 -26.47 -9.44 -17.14
CA ARG A 178 -27.71 -8.71 -16.84
C ARG A 178 -27.53 -7.86 -15.60
N TRP A 179 -27.88 -6.58 -15.68
CA TRP A 179 -27.91 -5.65 -14.55
C TRP A 179 -29.32 -5.21 -14.24
N TRP A 180 -29.71 -5.26 -12.97
CA TRP A 180 -30.94 -4.65 -12.49
C TRP A 180 -30.58 -3.36 -11.76
N LEU A 181 -30.72 -2.24 -12.45
CA LEU A 181 -30.43 -0.91 -11.96
C LEU A 181 -31.68 -0.31 -11.30
N ASP A 182 -31.52 0.39 -10.18
CA ASP A 182 -32.61 1.15 -9.56
C ASP A 182 -32.54 2.63 -9.97
N PRO A 183 -33.43 3.13 -10.85
CA PRO A 183 -33.42 4.53 -11.28
C PRO A 183 -33.60 5.52 -10.13
N LYS A 184 -34.32 5.15 -9.07
CA LYS A 184 -34.55 6.01 -7.90
C LYS A 184 -33.29 6.15 -7.04
N GLN A 185 -32.32 5.26 -7.24
CA GLN A 185 -31.05 5.25 -6.51
C GLN A 185 -29.88 5.64 -7.41
N GLY A 186 -30.12 6.42 -8.47
CA GLY A 186 -29.06 6.84 -9.39
C GLY A 186 -28.50 5.69 -10.22
N PHE A 187 -29.38 4.76 -10.61
CA PHE A 187 -29.05 3.58 -11.42
C PHE A 187 -28.05 2.63 -10.78
N GLN A 188 -27.92 2.62 -9.46
CA GLN A 188 -27.07 1.65 -8.76
C GLN A 188 -27.58 0.21 -8.99
N PRO A 189 -26.72 -0.75 -9.38
CA PRO A 189 -27.14 -2.14 -9.60
C PRO A 189 -27.43 -2.82 -8.27
N THR A 190 -28.67 -3.29 -8.12
CA THR A 190 -29.09 -4.11 -6.96
C THR A 190 -28.81 -5.59 -7.20
N ARG A 191 -28.70 -5.99 -8.47
CA ARG A 191 -28.36 -7.34 -8.91
C ARG A 191 -27.56 -7.28 -10.21
N CYS A 192 -26.58 -8.18 -10.32
CA CYS A 192 -25.86 -8.44 -11.56
C CYS A 192 -25.75 -9.96 -11.76
N ALA A 193 -26.15 -10.50 -12.92
CA ALA A 193 -26.13 -11.94 -13.18
C ALA A 193 -25.43 -12.29 -14.48
N MET A 194 -24.80 -13.47 -14.51
CA MET A 194 -24.17 -14.03 -15.70
C MET A 194 -24.98 -15.21 -16.23
N PHE A 195 -25.11 -15.27 -17.54
CA PHE A 195 -25.69 -16.37 -18.29
C PHE A 195 -24.70 -16.87 -19.34
N LEU A 196 -24.75 -18.16 -19.65
CA LEU A 196 -24.05 -18.77 -20.78
C LEU A 196 -25.06 -19.64 -21.53
N ASP A 197 -25.30 -19.35 -22.80
CA ASP A 197 -26.32 -20.02 -23.61
C ASP A 197 -27.70 -19.99 -22.94
N GLU A 198 -28.08 -18.82 -22.40
CA GLU A 198 -29.29 -18.57 -21.59
C GLU A 198 -29.37 -19.35 -20.25
N GLU A 199 -28.38 -20.18 -19.92
CA GLU A 199 -28.29 -20.87 -18.64
C GLU A 199 -27.67 -19.95 -17.58
N PHE A 200 -28.33 -19.83 -16.44
CA PHE A 200 -27.83 -19.05 -15.30
C PHE A 200 -26.54 -19.65 -14.74
N ARG A 201 -25.51 -18.83 -14.55
CA ARG A 201 -24.19 -19.26 -14.02
C ARG A 201 -23.86 -18.72 -12.64
N GLY A 202 -24.55 -17.66 -12.21
CA GLY A 202 -24.30 -17.02 -10.94
C GLY A 202 -24.65 -15.54 -10.97
N GLN A 203 -24.66 -14.91 -9.80
CA GLN A 203 -25.02 -13.51 -9.63
C GLN A 203 -24.32 -12.86 -8.45
N THR A 204 -24.43 -11.54 -8.39
CA THR A 204 -24.13 -10.73 -7.25
C THR A 204 -25.39 -9.97 -6.84
N LEU A 205 -25.77 -10.10 -5.57
CA LEU A 205 -26.81 -9.29 -4.95
C LEU A 205 -26.13 -8.17 -4.16
N THR A 206 -26.60 -6.94 -4.31
CA THR A 206 -26.00 -5.77 -3.65
C THR A 206 -27.05 -5.05 -2.81
N LEU A 207 -26.79 -5.02 -1.50
CA LEU A 207 -27.51 -4.17 -0.56
C LEU A 207 -26.72 -2.87 -0.39
N TYR A 208 -27.39 -1.73 -0.55
CA TYR A 208 -26.80 -0.41 -0.36
C TYR A 208 -27.13 0.15 1.02
N GLY A 209 -26.17 0.84 1.61
CA GLY A 209 -26.31 1.60 2.84
C GLY A 209 -25.89 3.05 2.62
N GLU A 210 -26.10 3.88 3.65
CA GLU A 210 -25.62 5.25 3.67
C GLU A 210 -24.34 5.34 4.51
N PHE A 211 -23.32 5.93 3.91
CA PHE A 211 -22.02 6.21 4.52
C PHE A 211 -21.73 7.68 4.30
N ASP A 212 -21.77 8.48 5.37
CA ASP A 212 -21.48 9.91 5.31
C ASP A 212 -22.34 10.69 4.29
N GLY A 213 -23.63 10.37 4.19
CA GLY A 213 -24.54 11.00 3.22
C GLY A 213 -24.40 10.46 1.79
N VAL A 214 -23.48 9.52 1.56
CA VAL A 214 -23.27 8.86 0.28
C VAL A 214 -23.86 7.47 0.33
N ARG A 215 -24.68 7.14 -0.67
CA ARG A 215 -25.18 5.77 -0.85
C ARG A 215 -24.09 4.92 -1.50
N PHE A 216 -23.66 3.86 -0.82
CA PHE A 216 -22.60 2.97 -1.28
C PHE A 216 -22.97 1.52 -0.97
N PRO A 217 -22.43 0.50 -1.69
CA PRO A 217 -22.63 -0.89 -1.30
C PRO A 217 -22.32 -1.08 0.18
N GLN A 218 -23.21 -1.73 0.90
CA GLN A 218 -23.03 -2.09 2.32
C GLN A 218 -22.73 -3.58 2.44
N ARG A 219 -23.42 -4.41 1.66
CA ARG A 219 -23.23 -5.85 1.62
C ARG A 219 -23.39 -6.37 0.20
N LEU A 220 -22.54 -7.30 -0.18
CA LEU A 220 -22.63 -8.01 -1.43
C LEU A 220 -22.61 -9.51 -1.17
N GLU A 221 -23.43 -10.24 -1.91
CA GLU A 221 -23.47 -11.71 -1.87
C GLU A 221 -23.31 -12.25 -3.28
N TYR A 222 -22.27 -13.04 -3.47
CA TYR A 222 -22.00 -13.74 -4.71
C TYR A 222 -22.58 -15.14 -4.59
N GLN A 223 -23.52 -15.43 -5.48
CA GLN A 223 -24.25 -16.69 -5.55
C GLN A 223 -23.87 -17.45 -6.83
N ASP A 224 -23.65 -18.76 -6.70
CA ASP A 224 -23.37 -19.65 -7.84
C ASP A 224 -24.65 -20.01 -8.62
N ALA A 225 -24.56 -21.00 -9.52
CA ALA A 225 -25.68 -21.46 -10.34
C ALA A 225 -26.81 -22.10 -9.50
N GLU A 226 -26.48 -22.65 -8.34
CA GLU A 226 -27.40 -23.23 -7.36
C GLU A 226 -28.00 -22.19 -6.41
N HIS A 227 -27.65 -20.91 -6.58
CA HIS A 227 -28.00 -19.79 -5.71
C HIS A 227 -27.39 -19.85 -4.30
N GLU A 228 -26.36 -20.67 -4.08
CA GLU A 228 -25.66 -20.75 -2.82
C GLU A 228 -24.65 -19.61 -2.68
N VAL A 229 -24.59 -18.98 -1.51
CA VAL A 229 -23.65 -17.87 -1.25
C VAL A 229 -22.25 -18.44 -1.04
N THR A 230 -21.35 -18.22 -2.00
CA THR A 230 -19.97 -18.73 -1.91
C THR A 230 -18.98 -17.66 -1.46
N ARG A 231 -19.33 -16.38 -1.67
CA ARG A 231 -18.59 -15.23 -1.19
C ARG A 231 -19.55 -14.13 -0.73
N SER A 232 -19.22 -13.47 0.37
CA SER A 232 -19.86 -12.22 0.77
C SER A 232 -18.82 -11.12 1.01
N ILE A 233 -19.21 -9.88 0.75
CA ILE A 233 -18.42 -8.69 1.08
C ILE A 233 -19.27 -7.81 1.97
N ASP A 234 -18.74 -7.37 3.11
CA ASP A 234 -19.39 -6.40 3.99
C ASP A 234 -18.51 -5.14 4.08
N ILE A 235 -19.10 -3.98 3.79
CA ILE A 235 -18.46 -2.68 4.00
C ILE A 235 -18.65 -2.28 5.47
N LEU A 236 -17.54 -2.11 6.18
CA LEU A 236 -17.51 -1.77 7.60
C LEU A 236 -17.50 -0.26 7.80
N LEU A 237 -16.72 0.43 6.97
CA LEU A 237 -16.56 1.88 6.96
C LEU A 237 -16.35 2.31 5.51
N ALA A 238 -16.97 3.42 5.12
CA ALA A 238 -16.62 4.12 3.90
C ALA A 238 -16.67 5.62 4.18
N ALA A 239 -15.60 6.32 3.84
CA ALA A 239 -15.52 7.77 3.88
C ALA A 239 -15.09 8.25 2.49
N PHE A 240 -15.69 9.33 2.01
CA PHE A 240 -15.46 9.87 0.67
C PHE A 240 -15.09 11.34 0.74
N ASN A 241 -14.15 11.77 -0.12
CA ASN A 241 -13.77 13.17 -0.34
C ASN A 241 -13.46 13.94 0.96
N ARG A 242 -12.79 13.28 1.92
CA ARG A 242 -12.44 13.90 3.20
C ARG A 242 -11.18 14.75 3.09
N PRO A 243 -11.08 15.87 3.83
CA PRO A 243 -9.88 16.72 3.83
C PRO A 243 -8.59 15.98 4.24
N TRP A 244 -8.70 14.97 5.10
CA TRP A 244 -7.58 14.14 5.54
C TRP A 244 -7.23 12.98 4.59
N HIS A 245 -8.02 12.76 3.53
CA HIS A 245 -7.61 11.82 2.49
C HIS A 245 -6.42 12.41 1.70
N PRO A 246 -5.42 11.58 1.35
CA PRO A 246 -4.34 12.05 0.51
C PRO A 246 -4.88 12.44 -0.87
N ALA A 247 -4.44 13.59 -1.39
CA ALA A 247 -4.82 14.05 -2.73
C ALA A 247 -4.20 13.20 -3.85
N SER A 248 -3.16 12.44 -3.53
CA SER A 248 -2.47 11.50 -4.43
C SER A 248 -1.95 10.32 -3.62
N LEU A 249 -1.93 9.13 -4.20
CA LEU A 249 -1.30 7.95 -3.61
C LEU A 249 0.02 7.64 -4.34
N GLY A 250 1.02 7.18 -3.60
CA GLY A 250 2.32 6.79 -4.11
C GLY A 250 2.98 5.67 -3.29
N PRO A 251 4.21 5.26 -3.66
CA PRO A 251 4.93 4.20 -2.94
C PRO A 251 5.05 4.42 -1.43
N ALA A 252 5.13 5.68 -0.97
CA ALA A 252 5.16 5.99 0.45
C ALA A 252 3.88 5.55 1.19
N ASP A 253 2.70 5.58 0.54
CA ASP A 253 1.43 5.12 1.12
C ASP A 253 1.37 3.60 1.26
N LEU A 254 2.18 2.86 0.48
CA LEU A 254 2.42 1.43 0.72
C LEU A 254 3.31 1.19 1.94
N GLY A 255 4.03 2.20 2.44
CA GLY A 255 5.11 2.03 3.42
C GLY A 255 6.47 1.75 2.77
N ILE A 256 6.63 2.01 1.47
CA ILE A 256 7.91 1.86 0.78
C ILE A 256 8.78 3.07 1.16
N LEU A 257 9.84 2.78 1.90
CA LEU A 257 10.85 3.74 2.35
C LEU A 257 11.99 3.87 1.32
N PRO A 258 12.66 5.03 1.24
CA PRO A 258 13.91 5.16 0.52
C PRO A 258 14.92 4.08 0.96
N GLY A 259 15.45 3.32 0.01
CA GLY A 259 16.33 2.17 0.27
C GLY A 259 15.73 0.81 -0.04
N HIS A 260 14.40 0.70 -0.20
CA HIS A 260 13.77 -0.55 -0.63
C HIS A 260 14.27 -0.97 -2.01
N ARG A 261 14.60 -2.25 -2.16
CA ARG A 261 14.92 -2.83 -3.47
C ARG A 261 13.65 -2.95 -4.31
N VAL A 262 13.73 -2.58 -5.58
CA VAL A 262 12.61 -2.65 -6.52
C VAL A 262 12.83 -3.84 -7.46
N ASP A 263 12.03 -4.88 -7.31
CA ASP A 263 12.06 -6.07 -8.16
C ASP A 263 11.06 -5.86 -9.32
N SER A 264 11.57 -5.66 -10.55
CA SER A 264 10.75 -5.54 -11.77
C SER A 264 11.36 -6.35 -12.90
N LYS A 265 10.51 -7.02 -13.70
CA LYS A 265 10.95 -7.77 -14.88
C LYS A 265 11.59 -6.87 -15.94
N ASP A 266 11.15 -5.61 -16.01
CA ASP A 266 11.58 -4.66 -17.05
C ASP A 266 12.96 -4.06 -16.78
N LEU A 267 13.46 -4.17 -15.54
CA LEU A 267 14.72 -3.53 -15.12
C LEU A 267 15.97 -4.37 -15.38
N GLY A 268 15.82 -5.57 -15.96
CA GLY A 268 16.93 -6.47 -16.28
C GLY A 268 17.64 -7.05 -15.03
N PRO A 269 18.47 -8.09 -15.19
CA PRO A 269 19.02 -8.84 -14.06
C PRO A 269 20.28 -8.24 -13.40
N SER A 270 20.93 -7.23 -14.00
CA SER A 270 22.30 -6.87 -13.63
C SER A 270 22.45 -5.82 -12.53
N VAL A 271 21.38 -5.10 -12.16
CA VAL A 271 21.45 -4.07 -11.11
C VAL A 271 20.20 -4.15 -10.25
N ALA A 272 20.35 -4.47 -8.97
CA ALA A 272 19.27 -4.39 -7.99
C ALA A 272 18.89 -2.92 -7.79
N PRO A 273 17.81 -2.43 -8.44
CA PRO A 273 17.45 -1.03 -8.39
C PRO A 273 16.79 -0.74 -7.04
N VAL A 274 16.84 0.52 -6.63
CA VAL A 274 16.43 0.96 -5.30
C VAL A 274 15.49 2.15 -5.43
N TRP A 275 14.47 2.21 -4.58
CA TRP A 275 13.59 3.35 -4.45
C TRP A 275 14.30 4.47 -3.68
N ASP A 276 14.39 5.68 -4.23
CA ASP A 276 15.02 6.82 -3.56
C ASP A 276 14.02 7.79 -2.89
N GLY A 277 12.73 7.42 -2.84
CA GLY A 277 11.66 8.28 -2.36
C GLY A 277 10.87 8.96 -3.47
N ALA A 278 11.42 9.06 -4.69
CA ALA A 278 10.76 9.67 -5.84
C ALA A 278 10.91 8.85 -7.13
N HIS A 279 12.05 8.19 -7.32
CA HIS A 279 12.38 7.44 -8.53
C HIS A 279 13.01 6.09 -8.18
N VAL A 280 12.95 5.18 -9.15
CA VAL A 280 13.75 3.96 -9.16
C VAL A 280 15.13 4.29 -9.71
N VAL A 281 16.17 4.13 -8.90
CA VAL A 281 17.56 4.47 -9.25
C VAL A 281 18.48 3.28 -9.06
N THR A 282 19.70 3.38 -9.59
CA THR A 282 20.75 2.38 -9.29
C THR A 282 21.19 2.49 -7.84
N ARG A 283 21.68 1.38 -7.28
CA ARG A 283 22.20 1.35 -5.91
C ARG A 283 23.34 2.36 -5.69
N ASP A 284 24.23 2.52 -6.67
CA ASP A 284 25.36 3.46 -6.57
C ASP A 284 24.88 4.91 -6.55
N ALA A 285 23.89 5.26 -7.38
CA ALA A 285 23.28 6.59 -7.36
C ALA A 285 22.58 6.88 -6.03
N PHE A 286 21.87 5.89 -5.48
CA PHE A 286 21.26 5.99 -4.15
C PHE A 286 22.32 6.23 -3.05
N LEU A 287 23.38 5.40 -3.01
CA LEU A 287 24.44 5.53 -2.01
C LEU A 287 25.21 6.85 -2.13
N ALA A 288 25.43 7.34 -3.36
CA ALA A 288 26.04 8.64 -3.58
C ALA A 288 25.19 9.79 -2.99
N ARG A 289 23.85 9.70 -3.12
CA ARG A 289 22.93 10.69 -2.52
C ARG A 289 22.90 10.60 -1.00
N VAL A 290 22.88 9.40 -0.43
CA VAL A 290 22.97 9.19 1.03
C VAL A 290 24.30 9.76 1.56
N GLY A 291 25.42 9.48 0.89
CA GLY A 291 26.75 9.98 1.30
C GLY A 291 26.88 11.50 1.23
N LYS A 292 26.11 12.17 0.37
CA LYS A 292 26.00 13.63 0.32
C LYS A 292 25.04 14.22 1.35
N GLY A 293 24.24 13.38 2.03
CA GLY A 293 23.17 13.83 2.91
C GLY A 293 21.88 14.27 2.20
N ASP A 294 21.77 14.02 0.88
CA ASP A 294 20.59 14.38 0.09
C ASP A 294 19.39 13.45 0.35
N LEU A 295 19.61 12.35 1.06
CA LEU A 295 18.62 11.31 1.29
C LEU A 295 18.87 10.61 2.65
N ASP A 296 17.80 10.45 3.44
CA ASP A 296 17.84 9.73 4.70
C ASP A 296 17.43 8.25 4.50
N ALA A 297 18.39 7.35 4.69
CA ALA A 297 18.18 5.89 4.66
C ALA A 297 17.93 5.30 6.06
N GLY A 298 17.89 6.13 7.11
CA GLY A 298 17.79 5.71 8.51
C GLY A 298 16.54 4.88 8.79
N ALA A 299 15.38 5.33 8.31
CA ALA A 299 14.12 4.61 8.49
C ALA A 299 14.16 3.19 7.88
N PHE A 300 14.74 3.04 6.69
CA PHE A 300 14.90 1.74 6.05
C PHE A 300 15.88 0.85 6.80
N ALA A 301 17.02 1.40 7.25
CA ALA A 301 17.99 0.66 8.04
C ALA A 301 17.39 0.16 9.38
N SER A 302 16.61 1.01 10.06
CA SER A 302 15.89 0.64 11.28
C SER A 302 14.86 -0.46 11.01
N MET A 303 14.09 -0.36 9.93
CA MET A 303 13.15 -1.42 9.53
C MET A 303 13.89 -2.74 9.30
N VAL A 304 14.95 -2.76 8.49
CA VAL A 304 15.73 -3.98 8.20
C VAL A 304 16.29 -4.59 9.49
N GLN A 305 16.75 -3.77 10.42
CA GLN A 305 17.25 -4.24 11.71
C GLN A 305 16.13 -4.88 12.56
N GLN A 306 14.96 -4.24 12.66
CA GLN A 306 13.80 -4.80 13.36
C GLN A 306 13.35 -6.13 12.76
N VAL A 307 13.35 -6.24 11.42
CA VAL A 307 12.99 -7.47 10.73
C VAL A 307 13.98 -8.59 11.06
N LYS A 308 15.28 -8.30 11.09
CA LYS A 308 16.30 -9.27 11.52
C LYS A 308 16.10 -9.71 12.96
N GLU A 309 15.81 -8.78 13.87
CA GLU A 309 15.57 -9.06 15.30
C GLU A 309 14.32 -9.93 15.51
N ARG A 310 13.30 -9.77 14.68
CA ARG A 310 12.10 -10.62 14.67
C ARG A 310 12.32 -11.98 13.99
N GLY A 311 13.48 -12.22 13.40
CA GLY A 311 13.86 -13.46 12.72
C GLY A 311 13.53 -13.52 11.23
N GLY A 312 13.07 -12.42 10.64
CA GLY A 312 12.84 -12.28 9.20
C GLY A 312 11.40 -11.92 8.81
N PRO A 313 11.14 -11.69 7.50
CA PRO A 313 9.81 -11.37 7.00
C PRO A 313 8.82 -12.53 7.26
N GLY A 314 7.58 -12.19 7.62
CA GLY A 314 6.54 -13.18 7.85
C GLY A 314 6.67 -14.00 9.14
N ILE A 315 7.69 -13.73 9.98
CA ILE A 315 7.76 -14.31 11.33
C ILE A 315 6.75 -13.60 12.23
N ARG A 316 5.91 -14.39 12.89
CA ARG A 316 4.99 -13.91 13.92
C ARG A 316 5.82 -13.19 14.98
N PRO A 317 5.55 -11.90 15.30
CA PRO A 317 6.18 -11.24 16.43
C PRO A 317 6.05 -12.17 17.64
N ALA A 318 7.18 -12.58 18.23
CA ALA A 318 7.20 -13.60 19.29
C ALA A 318 6.37 -13.20 20.52
N HIS A 319 5.99 -11.92 20.61
CA HIS A 319 5.05 -11.38 21.56
C HIS A 319 4.16 -10.38 20.84
N THR A 320 2.88 -10.30 21.25
CA THR A 320 2.12 -9.04 21.19
C THR A 320 3.08 -7.96 21.63
N ALA A 321 3.61 -7.18 20.69
CA ALA A 321 4.40 -6.01 21.06
C ALA A 321 3.48 -5.27 22.02
N GLU A 322 3.87 -5.17 23.30
CA GLU A 322 3.11 -4.38 24.26
C GLU A 322 2.90 -3.05 23.57
N PHE A 323 1.64 -2.78 23.19
CA PHE A 323 1.32 -1.61 22.42
C PHE A 323 1.82 -0.43 23.24
N ASN A 324 2.89 0.20 22.79
CA ASN A 324 3.44 1.34 23.49
C ASN A 324 2.48 2.50 23.28
N LEU A 325 1.48 2.59 24.15
CA LEU A 325 0.40 3.58 24.06
C LEU A 325 0.97 5.00 23.97
N GLU A 326 2.12 5.26 24.60
CA GLU A 326 2.79 6.56 24.54
C GLU A 326 3.37 6.87 23.15
N ALA A 327 3.87 5.87 22.42
CA ALA A 327 4.30 6.04 21.03
C ALA A 327 3.09 6.23 20.09
N LEU A 328 2.00 5.48 20.31
CA LEU A 328 0.76 5.59 19.52
C LEU A 328 0.08 6.95 19.69
N ARG A 329 0.06 7.48 20.91
CA ARG A 329 -0.45 8.83 21.23
C ARG A 329 0.16 9.92 20.36
N ARG A 330 1.43 9.76 19.95
CA ARG A 330 2.17 10.74 19.15
C ARG A 330 2.05 10.53 17.65
N THR A 331 1.51 9.39 17.23
CA THR A 331 1.55 8.97 15.83
C THR A 331 0.15 8.56 15.38
N PRO A 332 -0.74 9.50 15.01
CA PRO A 332 -2.14 9.21 14.66
C PRO A 332 -2.30 8.15 13.56
N GLN A 333 -1.31 8.00 12.68
CA GLN A 333 -1.32 6.95 11.65
C GLN A 333 -1.29 5.53 12.24
N THR A 334 -0.86 5.38 13.49
CA THR A 334 -0.74 4.07 14.19
C THR A 334 -2.01 3.67 14.96
N TRP A 335 -2.99 4.56 15.10
CA TRP A 335 -4.25 4.26 15.80
C TRP A 335 -5.08 3.20 15.08
N GLU A 336 -4.93 3.11 13.75
CA GLU A 336 -5.53 2.07 12.92
C GLU A 336 -5.01 0.68 13.27
N ALA A 337 -3.70 0.53 13.39
CA ALA A 337 -3.08 -0.72 13.81
C ALA A 337 -3.54 -1.13 15.21
N TYR A 338 -3.77 -0.16 16.10
CA TYR A 338 -4.34 -0.40 17.43
C TYR A 338 -5.78 -0.91 17.36
N VAL A 339 -6.67 -0.23 16.63
CA VAL A 339 -8.09 -0.65 16.49
C VAL A 339 -8.18 -2.02 15.83
N GLN A 340 -7.33 -2.30 14.84
CA GLN A 340 -7.26 -3.62 14.21
C GLN A 340 -6.86 -4.70 15.22
N ALA A 341 -5.80 -4.47 16.01
CA ALA A 341 -5.41 -5.42 17.04
C ALA A 341 -6.50 -5.59 18.09
N PHE A 342 -7.17 -4.51 18.49
CA PHE A 342 -8.30 -4.54 19.40
C PHE A 342 -9.44 -5.44 18.87
N VAL A 343 -9.85 -5.25 17.61
CA VAL A 343 -10.86 -6.10 16.97
C VAL A 343 -10.47 -7.57 17.01
N ARG A 344 -9.21 -7.89 16.66
CA ARG A 344 -8.71 -9.27 16.62
C ARG A 344 -8.62 -9.91 18.00
N GLU A 345 -8.14 -9.18 19.01
CA GLU A 345 -7.90 -9.70 20.36
C GLU A 345 -9.19 -9.92 21.16
N ASN A 346 -10.28 -9.26 20.78
CA ASN A 346 -11.54 -9.30 21.52
C ASN A 346 -12.68 -10.01 20.77
N ASP A 347 -12.40 -10.63 19.61
CA ASP A 347 -13.34 -11.41 18.78
C ASP A 347 -14.70 -10.70 18.58
N LEU A 348 -14.65 -9.40 18.28
CA LEU A 348 -15.84 -8.58 18.13
C LEU A 348 -16.74 -9.08 16.99
N ASP A 349 -18.06 -8.97 17.17
CA ASP A 349 -19.01 -9.23 16.09
C ASP A 349 -19.00 -8.12 15.02
N LEU A 350 -19.74 -8.33 13.93
CA LEU A 350 -19.72 -7.41 12.79
C LEU A 350 -20.21 -5.99 13.16
N ASP A 351 -21.17 -5.87 14.06
CA ASP A 351 -21.72 -4.57 14.45
C ASP A 351 -20.78 -3.84 15.39
N ASP A 352 -20.12 -4.55 16.31
CA ASP A 352 -19.09 -3.98 17.17
C ASP A 352 -17.81 -3.63 16.40
N ILE A 353 -17.44 -4.41 15.38
CA ILE A 353 -16.38 -4.04 14.44
C ILE A 353 -16.73 -2.73 13.74
N ARG A 354 -17.96 -2.58 13.21
CA ARG A 354 -18.41 -1.32 12.58
C ARG A 354 -18.35 -0.15 13.56
N LYS A 355 -18.78 -0.34 14.81
CA LYS A 355 -18.69 0.69 15.86
C LYS A 355 -17.23 1.07 16.14
N ALA A 356 -16.32 0.10 16.28
CA ALA A 356 -14.91 0.34 16.52
C ALA A 356 -14.26 1.19 15.41
N TRP A 357 -14.56 0.90 14.14
CA TRP A 357 -14.07 1.68 13.01
C TRP A 357 -14.67 3.09 12.94
N ARG A 358 -15.95 3.26 13.30
CA ARG A 358 -16.56 4.60 13.41
C ARG A 358 -15.93 5.44 14.51
N LEU A 359 -15.60 4.84 15.65
CA LEU A 359 -14.90 5.52 16.74
C LEU A 359 -13.51 6.00 16.29
N LEU A 360 -12.77 5.19 15.53
CA LEU A 360 -11.49 5.61 14.96
C LEU A 360 -11.65 6.79 14.00
N GLU A 361 -12.66 6.76 13.12
CA GLU A 361 -12.87 7.84 12.15
C GLU A 361 -13.27 9.16 12.83
N ASP A 362 -14.10 9.10 13.87
CA ASP A 362 -14.40 10.27 14.71
C ASP A 362 -13.14 10.84 15.37
N ALA A 363 -12.31 9.96 15.93
CA ALA A 363 -11.04 10.35 16.55
C ALA A 363 -10.10 11.02 15.53
N ARG A 364 -10.00 10.48 14.31
CA ARG A 364 -9.21 11.05 13.20
C ARG A 364 -9.71 12.43 12.78
N ARG A 365 -11.03 12.58 12.60
CA ARG A 365 -11.66 13.86 12.29
C ARG A 365 -11.31 14.91 13.34
N ARG A 366 -11.46 14.59 14.62
CA ARG A 366 -11.15 15.50 15.74
C ARG A 366 -9.68 15.90 15.78
N VAL A 367 -8.75 14.96 15.53
CA VAL A 367 -7.32 15.28 15.43
C VAL A 367 -7.04 16.21 14.25
N HIS A 368 -7.69 15.99 13.10
CA HIS A 368 -7.53 16.82 11.93
C HIS A 368 -8.03 18.25 12.18
N GLU A 369 -9.26 18.40 12.69
CA GLU A 369 -9.83 19.71 13.06
C GLU A 369 -8.94 20.47 14.05
N TYR A 370 -8.38 19.75 15.03
CA TYR A 370 -7.41 20.30 15.97
C TYR A 370 -6.11 20.72 15.27
N ALA A 371 -5.58 19.89 14.37
CA ALA A 371 -4.36 20.19 13.63
C ALA A 371 -4.51 21.41 12.71
N GLU A 372 -5.64 21.55 12.03
CA GLU A 372 -5.96 22.72 11.21
C GLU A 372 -6.06 23.99 12.06
N SER A 373 -6.77 23.92 13.18
CA SER A 373 -6.93 25.04 14.11
C SER A 373 -5.59 25.48 14.72
N ASN A 374 -4.60 24.58 14.76
CA ASN A 374 -3.27 24.82 15.33
C ASN A 374 -2.14 24.74 14.29
N ALA A 375 -2.45 24.90 13.00
CA ALA A 375 -1.49 24.67 11.91
C ALA A 375 -0.21 25.52 12.08
N ALA A 376 -0.34 26.77 12.51
CA ALA A 376 0.81 27.66 12.76
C ALA A 376 1.73 27.19 13.90
N GLY A 377 1.19 26.45 14.88
CA GLY A 377 1.97 25.80 15.94
C GLY A 377 2.73 24.59 15.41
N PHE A 378 2.04 23.72 14.66
CA PHE A 378 2.67 22.56 14.02
C PHE A 378 3.74 22.95 13.00
N SER A 379 3.53 24.00 12.20
CA SER A 379 4.57 24.53 11.30
C SER A 379 5.81 25.01 12.08
N ARG A 380 5.62 25.63 13.25
CA ARG A 380 6.73 26.06 14.12
C ARG A 380 7.51 24.89 14.72
N LEU A 381 6.89 23.74 14.95
CA LEU A 381 7.60 22.52 15.36
C LEU A 381 8.43 21.91 14.21
N GLN A 382 7.98 22.07 12.97
CA GLN A 382 8.67 21.52 11.79
C GLN A 382 9.89 22.35 11.35
N GLN A 383 9.85 23.68 11.51
CA GLN A 383 10.89 24.60 11.03
C GLN A 383 12.30 24.46 11.70
N PRO A 384 12.47 24.09 12.99
CA PRO A 384 13.79 24.05 13.61
C PRO A 384 14.58 22.74 13.42
N ARG A 385 13.93 21.61 13.13
CA ARG A 385 14.64 20.32 12.94
C ARG A 385 15.48 20.27 11.66
N ALA A 386 15.01 20.93 10.59
CA ALA A 386 15.74 21.00 9.32
C ALA A 386 17.00 21.89 9.39
N ALA A 387 16.94 23.01 10.14
CA ALA A 387 18.06 23.94 10.25
C ALA A 387 19.18 23.43 11.18
N ALA A 388 18.86 22.61 12.19
CA ALA A 388 19.84 21.99 13.07
C ALA A 388 20.61 20.85 12.36
N ALA A 389 19.94 20.07 11.51
CA ALA A 389 20.58 19.03 10.70
C ALA A 389 21.59 19.61 9.69
N ALA A 390 21.28 20.76 9.06
CA ALA A 390 22.17 21.41 8.09
C ALA A 390 23.40 22.11 8.72
N ARG A 391 23.35 22.51 9.99
CA ARG A 391 24.50 23.19 10.66
C ARG A 391 25.48 22.24 11.34
N GLY A 392 25.10 20.97 11.51
CA GLY A 392 25.98 19.93 12.05
C GLY A 392 27.04 19.45 11.04
N SER A 393 26.79 19.62 9.74
CA SER A 393 27.71 19.20 8.67
C SER A 393 28.82 20.21 8.35
N ASP A 394 28.63 21.50 8.65
CA ASP A 394 29.59 22.55 8.26
C ASP A 394 30.73 22.78 9.28
N GLN A 395 30.69 22.14 10.45
CA GLN A 395 31.71 22.33 11.51
C GLN A 395 32.76 21.21 11.61
N SER A 396 32.74 20.20 10.72
CA SER A 396 33.79 19.16 10.66
C SER A 396 34.66 19.34 9.42
N GLY A 397 35.33 20.48 9.28
CA GLY A 397 36.19 20.75 8.13
C GLY A 397 37.23 21.82 8.38
N SER A 398 38.23 21.52 9.21
CA SER A 398 39.55 22.19 9.16
C SER A 398 40.56 21.46 10.06
N GLN A 399 41.36 20.57 9.46
CA GLN A 399 42.83 20.52 9.62
C GLN A 399 43.43 19.32 8.86
N SER A 400 43.83 19.55 7.62
CA SER A 400 45.01 18.96 6.99
C SER A 400 45.56 20.04 6.05
N GLY A 401 46.78 20.54 6.20
CA GLY A 401 48.01 19.76 6.19
C GLY A 401 48.49 19.74 4.74
N GLU A 402 49.04 20.86 4.27
CA GLU A 402 49.71 20.97 2.97
C GLU A 402 50.80 19.90 2.85
N GLN A 403 50.68 18.99 1.89
CA GLN A 403 51.87 18.34 1.32
C GLN A 403 51.67 18.10 -0.18
N SER A 404 52.41 18.89 -0.93
CA SER A 404 52.68 18.79 -2.35
C SER A 404 53.40 17.49 -2.70
N GLY A 405 52.94 16.81 -3.75
CA GLY A 405 53.63 15.66 -4.34
C GLY A 405 52.87 15.13 -5.55
N GLY A 406 53.19 15.66 -6.74
CA GLY A 406 52.68 15.14 -8.00
C GLY A 406 53.31 13.81 -8.39
N MET A 407 52.56 12.98 -9.13
CA MET A 407 53.01 12.17 -10.27
C MET A 407 51.84 11.33 -10.81
N GLN A 408 51.57 11.46 -12.10
CA GLN A 408 50.97 10.46 -12.98
C GLN A 408 52.05 10.07 -14.01
N PRO A 409 51.88 9.03 -14.86
CA PRO A 409 51.22 7.73 -14.66
C PRO A 409 52.15 6.57 -15.10
N ALA A 410 51.79 5.31 -14.84
CA ALA A 410 52.36 4.19 -15.57
C ALA A 410 51.33 3.08 -15.80
N GLU A 411 51.11 2.82 -17.08
CA GLU A 411 50.50 1.60 -17.61
C GLU A 411 51.35 0.38 -17.22
N GLN A 412 50.73 -0.72 -16.79
CA GLN A 412 51.23 -2.04 -17.16
C GLN A 412 50.16 -3.13 -17.00
N ALA A 413 49.96 -3.83 -18.12
CA ALA A 413 49.25 -5.08 -18.22
C ALA A 413 50.04 -6.22 -17.57
N GLY A 414 49.33 -7.24 -17.09
CA GLY A 414 49.93 -8.51 -16.67
C GLY A 414 48.95 -9.35 -15.87
N GLY A 415 48.30 -10.29 -16.54
CA GLY A 415 47.52 -11.35 -15.87
C GLY A 415 48.42 -12.35 -15.15
N SER A 416 47.84 -13.09 -14.21
CA SER A 416 48.12 -14.51 -13.89
C SER A 416 47.11 -15.00 -12.85
N GLU A 417 46.82 -16.29 -12.95
CA GLU A 417 45.82 -17.12 -12.26
C GLU A 417 46.01 -17.25 -10.73
N PRO A 418 45.00 -17.76 -9.98
CA PRO A 418 45.08 -17.92 -8.53
C PRO A 418 45.71 -19.27 -8.15
N VAL A 419 46.67 -19.24 -7.22
CA VAL A 419 47.15 -20.41 -6.49
C VAL A 419 46.44 -20.48 -5.14
N GLU A 420 45.83 -21.64 -4.88
CA GLU A 420 45.33 -22.02 -3.57
C GLU A 420 46.48 -22.08 -2.54
N GLN A 421 46.26 -21.51 -1.35
CA GLN A 421 46.99 -21.99 -0.18
C GLN A 421 46.17 -21.84 1.10
N SER A 422 45.78 -23.00 1.60
CA SER A 422 45.36 -23.24 2.99
C SER A 422 46.54 -22.99 3.94
N GLY A 423 46.25 -22.42 5.10
CA GLY A 423 47.21 -22.30 6.19
C GLY A 423 46.60 -21.60 7.40
N GLY A 424 46.02 -22.39 8.31
CA GLY A 424 45.65 -21.90 9.63
C GLY A 424 46.87 -21.63 10.50
N SER A 425 46.74 -20.73 11.48
CA SER A 425 47.34 -20.84 12.81
C SER A 425 46.74 -19.80 13.76
N GLN A 426 46.67 -20.25 15.01
CA GLN A 426 46.02 -19.71 16.20
C GLN A 426 46.74 -18.48 16.84
N PRO A 427 46.15 -17.86 17.89
CA PRO A 427 46.38 -16.46 18.24
C PRO A 427 47.56 -16.27 19.20
N ALA A 428 48.21 -15.12 19.09
CA ALA A 428 49.17 -14.64 20.07
C ALA A 428 48.49 -13.69 21.06
N GLU A 429 48.51 -14.08 22.33
CA GLU A 429 48.23 -13.22 23.47
C GLU A 429 49.28 -12.10 23.56
N GLN A 430 48.84 -10.85 23.68
CA GLN A 430 49.68 -9.77 24.18
C GLN A 430 48.97 -9.05 25.33
N SER A 431 49.45 -9.37 26.52
CA SER A 431 49.28 -8.61 27.75
C SER A 431 50.27 -7.46 27.77
N GLY A 432 49.83 -6.25 28.11
CA GLY A 432 50.69 -5.08 28.23
C GLY A 432 49.92 -3.87 28.72
N GLY A 433 49.91 -3.68 30.04
CA GLY A 433 49.15 -2.65 30.73
C GLY A 433 49.57 -1.22 30.40
N SER A 434 48.63 -0.30 30.61
CA SER A 434 48.90 1.12 30.74
C SER A 434 48.04 1.68 31.86
N GLN A 435 48.71 2.31 32.83
CA GLN A 435 48.14 2.93 34.01
C GLN A 435 47.22 4.12 33.64
N PRO A 436 46.14 4.38 34.40
CA PRO A 436 45.40 5.62 34.26
C PRO A 436 46.09 6.74 35.06
N GLY A 437 46.54 7.78 34.36
CA GLY A 437 46.92 9.03 35.00
C GLY A 437 45.67 9.79 35.45
N GLU A 438 45.49 9.91 36.77
CA GLU A 438 44.56 10.87 37.37
C GLU A 438 45.02 12.30 37.07
N GLN A 439 44.31 12.99 36.17
CA GLN A 439 44.31 14.45 36.11
C GLN A 439 42.98 14.97 36.64
N ALA A 440 42.97 15.28 37.93
CA ALA A 440 41.94 16.08 38.57
C ALA A 440 42.06 17.54 38.12
N GLY A 441 41.49 17.85 36.95
CA GLY A 441 41.20 19.22 36.52
C GLY A 441 39.72 19.53 36.77
N LYS A 442 39.40 20.20 37.88
CA LYS A 442 38.09 20.87 38.03
C LYS A 442 38.05 22.07 37.08
N ALA A 443 37.76 21.83 35.81
CA ALA A 443 37.28 22.86 34.91
C ALA A 443 35.78 23.03 35.17
N VAL A 444 35.41 24.12 35.83
CA VAL A 444 34.02 24.61 35.78
C VAL A 444 33.75 24.94 34.31
N PRO A 445 32.79 24.30 33.63
CA PRO A 445 32.48 24.69 32.27
C PRO A 445 31.88 26.10 32.33
N ALA A 446 32.60 27.06 31.76
CA ALA A 446 31.98 28.33 31.40
C ALA A 446 30.94 27.98 30.33
N ASP A 447 29.66 27.92 30.72
CA ASP A 447 28.52 27.78 29.81
C ASP A 447 28.69 28.86 28.75
N LYS A 448 29.02 28.45 27.52
CA LYS A 448 29.14 29.41 26.42
C LYS A 448 27.75 30.00 26.22
N PRO A 449 27.62 31.31 25.96
CA PRO A 449 26.31 31.95 25.75
C PRO A 449 25.43 31.26 24.69
N ASP A 450 26.03 30.51 23.78
CA ASP A 450 25.34 29.73 22.74
C ASP A 450 24.70 28.43 23.25
N ASP A 451 25.24 27.81 24.31
CA ASP A 451 24.69 26.58 24.88
C ASP A 451 23.43 26.86 25.71
N ALA A 452 23.40 27.99 26.42
CA ALA A 452 22.22 28.45 27.15
C ALA A 452 21.05 28.74 26.19
N LYS A 453 21.30 29.45 25.08
CA LYS A 453 20.28 29.73 24.06
C LYS A 453 19.77 28.46 23.36
N ARG A 454 20.64 27.47 23.14
CA ARG A 454 20.24 26.16 22.59
C ARG A 454 19.34 25.41 23.56
N ARG A 455 19.68 25.37 24.85
CA ARG A 455 18.85 24.74 25.89
C ARG A 455 17.48 25.43 26.01
N GLU A 456 17.45 26.76 26.02
CA GLU A 456 16.19 27.53 26.05
C GLU A 456 15.33 27.26 24.81
N SER A 457 15.94 27.23 23.62
CA SER A 457 15.23 26.93 22.37
C SER A 457 14.70 25.49 22.34
N GLN A 458 15.47 24.54 22.86
CA GLN A 458 15.06 23.14 22.96
C GLN A 458 13.91 22.97 23.97
N GLN A 459 14.00 23.58 25.15
CA GLN A 459 12.93 23.54 26.15
C GLN A 459 11.66 24.20 25.63
N ALA A 460 11.76 25.31 24.90
CA ALA A 460 10.62 25.94 24.26
C ALA A 460 9.98 25.04 23.19
N ALA A 461 10.78 24.33 22.40
CA ALA A 461 10.29 23.36 21.42
C ALA A 461 9.61 22.16 22.07
N GLU A 462 10.19 21.60 23.14
CA GLU A 462 9.60 20.49 23.92
C GLU A 462 8.30 20.90 24.61
N ALA A 463 8.23 22.12 25.15
CA ALA A 463 7.02 22.67 25.75
C ALA A 463 5.91 22.85 24.70
N LEU A 464 6.25 23.40 23.53
CA LEU A 464 5.32 23.55 22.41
C LEU A 464 4.86 22.20 21.86
N GLU A 465 5.78 21.21 21.77
CA GLU A 465 5.44 19.85 21.36
C GLU A 465 4.46 19.21 22.34
N ARG A 466 4.70 19.36 23.65
CA ARG A 466 3.79 18.86 24.68
C ARG A 466 2.42 19.52 24.61
N GLU A 467 2.37 20.85 24.50
CA GLU A 467 1.14 21.63 24.37
C GLU A 467 0.32 21.18 23.15
N LEU A 468 0.99 20.97 22.01
CA LEU A 468 0.32 20.56 20.78
C LEU A 468 -0.10 19.10 20.78
N LEU A 469 0.67 18.20 21.40
CA LEU A 469 0.37 16.76 21.40
C LEU A 469 -0.57 16.31 22.53
N GLU A 470 -0.70 17.06 23.62
CA GLU A 470 -1.58 16.70 24.75
C GLU A 470 -3.05 16.49 24.32
N PRO A 471 -3.67 17.38 23.52
CA PRO A 471 -5.05 17.16 23.05
C PRO A 471 -5.19 15.95 22.14
N VAL A 472 -4.18 15.66 21.31
CA VAL A 472 -4.15 14.45 20.46
C VAL A 472 -4.11 13.20 21.34
N GLY A 473 -3.29 13.20 22.40
CA GLY A 473 -3.24 12.13 23.40
C GLY A 473 -4.58 11.92 24.11
N LYS A 474 -5.28 13.00 24.46
CA LYS A 474 -6.61 12.92 25.08
C LYS A 474 -7.65 12.29 24.14
N ILE A 475 -7.65 12.67 22.86
CA ILE A 475 -8.54 12.06 21.86
C ILE A 475 -8.27 10.56 21.75
N PHE A 476 -7.00 10.14 21.79
CA PHE A 476 -6.64 8.71 21.80
C PHE A 476 -7.15 7.99 23.06
N ASP A 477 -6.99 8.59 24.24
CA ASP A 477 -7.46 7.97 25.49
C ASP A 477 -8.99 7.79 25.50
N GLU A 478 -9.73 8.74 24.93
CA GLU A 478 -11.18 8.63 24.73
C GLU A 478 -11.54 7.49 23.75
N LEU A 479 -10.78 7.34 22.65
CA LEU A 479 -10.93 6.22 21.71
C LEU A 479 -10.71 4.88 22.42
N VAL A 480 -9.63 4.74 23.20
CA VAL A 480 -9.32 3.51 23.96
C VAL A 480 -10.43 3.18 24.96
N ALA A 481 -10.93 4.17 25.68
CA ALA A 481 -12.03 4.00 26.62
C ALA A 481 -13.32 3.55 25.91
N ALA A 482 -13.66 4.18 24.78
CA ALA A 482 -14.83 3.83 23.99
C ALA A 482 -14.72 2.43 23.40
N LEU A 483 -13.56 2.05 22.85
CA LEU A 483 -13.32 0.69 22.35
C LEU A 483 -13.48 -0.33 23.48
N SER A 484 -12.89 -0.07 24.65
CA SER A 484 -12.97 -0.97 25.81
C SER A 484 -14.41 -1.24 26.27
N SER A 485 -15.35 -0.31 26.03
CA SER A 485 -16.76 -0.50 26.33
C SER A 485 -17.46 -1.54 25.44
N LEU A 486 -16.87 -1.89 24.28
CA LEU A 486 -17.37 -2.92 23.37
C LEU A 486 -17.07 -4.35 23.88
N LYS A 487 -16.17 -4.54 24.86
CA LYS A 487 -15.71 -5.87 25.31
C LYS A 487 -16.73 -6.68 26.15
N GLY A 488 -17.97 -6.22 26.30
CA GLY A 488 -18.94 -6.81 27.22
C GLY A 488 -20.39 -6.72 26.77
N GLY A 489 -20.61 -6.59 25.46
CA GLY A 489 -21.93 -6.60 24.82
C GLY A 489 -22.51 -7.99 24.64
#